data_AF-A0A2M9MAV6-F1
#
_entry.id   AF-A0A2M9MAV6-F1
#
_cell.length_a   1.000
_cell.length_b   1.000
_cell.length_c   1.000
_cell.angle_alpha   90.00
_cell.angle_beta   90.00
_cell.angle_gamma   90.00
#
_symmetry.space_group_name_H-M   'P 1'
#
loop_
_entity.id
_entity.type
_entity.pdbx_description
1 polymer ?
#
loop_
_entity_poly.entity_id
_entity_poly.type
_entity_poly.pdbx_seq_one_letter_code
_entity_poly.pdbx_strand_id
1 'polypeptide(L)'
;MITTKAFWLATSERAVRTFAQTLLAALGLDTADLLTLPWAHSLTLAAIAAVLSVVTSLATASTGKPGPGITETAAASGAEGLDQRTPDLPQP
;
A
#
# COMPACT_ATOMS: atom_id res chain seq x y z
N MET A 1 -0.75 -17.20 -2.07
CA MET A 1 -0.32 -15.84 -1.67
C MET A 1 -1.30 -15.19 -0.70
N ILE A 2 -2.62 -15.29 -0.95
CA ILE A 2 -3.68 -14.75 -0.05
C ILE A 2 -3.80 -15.47 1.32
N THR A 3 -3.24 -16.67 1.46
CA THR A 3 -3.26 -17.47 2.69
C THR A 3 -2.02 -17.27 3.58
N THR A 4 -1.04 -16.49 3.12
CA THR A 4 0.21 -16.28 3.88
C THR A 4 -0.03 -15.31 5.03
N LYS A 5 0.53 -15.59 6.22
CA LYS A 5 0.41 -14.71 7.40
C LYS A 5 0.87 -13.27 7.11
N ALA A 6 1.92 -13.10 6.30
CA ALA A 6 2.43 -11.80 5.89
C ALA A 6 1.40 -10.96 5.09
N PHE A 7 0.59 -11.61 4.25
CA PHE A 7 -0.48 -10.93 3.51
C PHE A 7 -1.54 -10.41 4.47
N TRP A 8 -2.04 -11.26 5.37
CA TRP A 8 -3.06 -10.86 6.34
C TRP A 8 -2.54 -9.79 7.32
N LEU A 9 -1.27 -9.84 7.71
CA LEU A 9 -0.65 -8.80 8.51
C LEU A 9 -0.65 -7.46 7.76
N ALA A 10 -0.17 -7.44 6.52
CA ALA A 10 -0.16 -6.22 5.69
C ALA A 10 -1.58 -5.69 5.39
N THR A 11 -2.54 -6.57 5.10
CA THR A 11 -3.95 -6.18 4.89
C THR A 11 -4.56 -5.60 6.16
N SER A 12 -4.30 -6.21 7.32
CA SER A 12 -4.81 -5.73 8.61
C SER A 12 -4.22 -4.35 8.97
N GLU A 13 -2.92 -4.15 8.74
CA GLU A 13 -2.27 -2.86 8.97
C GLU A 13 -2.89 -1.76 8.09
N ARG A 14 -3.13 -2.05 6.81
CA ARG A 14 -3.80 -1.13 5.87
C ARG A 14 -5.23 -0.83 6.29
N ALA A 15 -6.00 -1.84 6.68
CA ALA A 15 -7.38 -1.67 7.13
C ALA A 15 -7.46 -0.82 8.39
N VAL A 16 -6.61 -1.09 9.40
CA VAL A 16 -6.54 -0.31 10.64
C VAL A 16 -6.11 1.13 10.37
N ARG A 17 -5.13 1.33 9.47
CA ARG A 17 -4.70 2.67 9.08
C ARG A 17 -5.83 3.46 8.42
N THR A 18 -6.56 2.84 7.49
CA THR A 18 -7.73 3.46 6.85
C THR A 18 -8.81 3.77 7.88
N PHE A 19 -9.14 2.83 8.77
CA PHE A 19 -10.11 3.05 9.85
C PHE A 19 -9.75 4.26 10.71
N ALA A 20 -8.51 4.32 11.20
CA ALA A 20 -8.04 5.41 12.05
C ALA A 20 -8.10 6.77 11.32
N GLN A 21 -7.61 6.82 10.08
CA GLN A 21 -7.61 8.06 9.28
C GLN A 21 -9.04 8.53 8.98
N THR A 22 -9.93 7.60 8.63
CA THR A 22 -11.33 7.92 8.34
C THR A 22 -12.10 8.32 9.60
N LEU A 23 -11.84 7.69 10.74
CA LEU A 23 -12.46 8.05 12.02
C LEU A 23 -12.04 9.46 12.44
N LEU A 24 -10.75 9.79 12.36
CA LEU A 24 -10.24 11.13 12.66
C LEU A 24 -10.86 12.19 11.74
N ALA A 25 -10.94 11.90 10.44
CA ALA A 25 -11.57 12.79 9.48
C ALA A 25 -13.07 12.98 9.74
N ALA A 26 -13.79 11.90 10.07
CA ALA A 26 -15.23 11.92 10.31
C ALA A 26 -15.62 12.47 11.68
N LEU A 27 -14.71 12.45 12.67
CA LEU A 27 -14.94 13.12 13.94
C LEU A 27 -14.77 14.63 13.81
N GLY A 28 -13.93 15.10 12.88
CA GLY A 28 -13.71 16.53 12.64
C GLY A 28 -13.38 17.25 13.95
N LEU A 29 -12.10 17.16 14.39
CA LEU A 29 -11.61 17.57 15.72
C LEU A 29 -11.75 19.08 16.09
N ASP A 30 -12.72 19.78 15.50
CA ASP A 30 -13.01 21.20 15.71
C ASP A 30 -13.84 21.47 16.98
N THR A 31 -14.35 20.42 17.65
CA THR A 31 -15.22 20.58 18.83
C THR A 31 -14.51 20.27 20.14
N ALA A 32 -14.62 21.16 21.13
CA ALA A 32 -14.06 21.00 22.47
C ALA A 32 -14.77 19.94 23.34
N ASP A 33 -15.93 19.42 22.92
CA ASP A 33 -16.71 18.45 23.68
C ASP A 33 -16.74 17.07 23.01
N LEU A 34 -15.98 16.14 23.60
CA LEU A 34 -15.84 14.76 23.14
C LEU A 34 -17.13 13.95 23.22
N LEU A 35 -18.06 14.29 24.11
CA LEU A 35 -19.28 13.50 24.30
C LEU A 35 -20.37 13.87 23.28
N THR A 36 -20.28 15.05 22.69
CA THR A 36 -21.22 15.53 21.64
C THR A 36 -20.84 15.12 20.23
N LEU A 37 -19.66 14.51 20.05
CA LEU A 37 -19.20 14.05 18.74
C LEU A 37 -20.17 13.03 18.12
N PRO A 38 -20.30 13.01 16.78
CA PRO A 38 -21.20 12.10 16.07
C PRO A 38 -20.64 10.66 16.02
N TRP A 39 -20.30 10.08 17.17
CA TRP A 39 -19.63 8.78 17.32
C TRP A 39 -20.23 7.67 16.47
N ALA A 40 -21.56 7.52 16.51
CA ALA A 40 -22.26 6.48 15.76
C ALA A 40 -22.03 6.62 14.24
N HIS A 41 -22.09 7.85 13.72
CA HIS A 41 -21.87 8.12 12.31
C HIS A 41 -20.41 7.92 11.92
N SER A 42 -19.47 8.48 12.69
CA SER A 42 -18.04 8.43 12.40
C SER A 42 -17.48 7.00 12.49
N LEU A 43 -17.94 6.20 13.47
CA LEU A 43 -17.57 4.78 13.58
C LEU A 43 -18.11 3.96 12.41
N THR A 44 -19.35 4.21 12.00
CA THR A 44 -19.96 3.50 10.85
C THR A 44 -19.20 3.82 9.56
N LEU A 45 -18.88 5.09 9.34
CA LEU A 45 -18.14 5.55 8.16
C LEU A 45 -16.72 4.96 8.14
N ALA A 46 -16.02 4.99 9.27
CA ALA A 46 -14.70 4.37 9.41
C ALA A 46 -14.72 2.85 9.20
N ALA A 47 -15.74 2.16 9.71
CA ALA A 47 -15.91 0.72 9.51
C ALA A 47 -16.12 0.35 8.03
N ILE A 48 -16.97 1.10 7.31
CA ILE A 48 -17.19 0.91 5.87
C ILE A 48 -15.87 1.11 5.10
N ALA A 49 -15.10 2.16 5.43
CA ALA A 49 -13.81 2.41 4.79
C ALA A 49 -12.78 1.30 5.07
N ALA A 50 -12.73 0.76 6.29
CA ALA A 50 -11.89 -0.39 6.62
C ALA A 50 -12.30 -1.64 5.81
N VAL A 51 -13.59 -1.93 5.70
CA VAL A 51 -14.10 -3.06 4.90
C VAL A 51 -13.73 -2.89 3.43
N LEU A 52 -13.90 -1.69 2.87
CA LEU A 52 -13.47 -1.37 1.50
C LEU A 52 -11.97 -1.59 1.29
N SER A 53 -11.14 -1.22 2.28
CA SER A 53 -9.69 -1.45 2.25
C SER A 53 -9.35 -2.95 2.20
N VAL A 54 -10.02 -3.77 3.01
CA VAL A 54 -9.87 -5.22 2.99
C VAL A 54 -10.31 -5.80 1.64
N VAL A 55 -11.50 -5.43 1.15
CA VAL A 55 -12.02 -5.89 -0.16
C VAL A 55 -11.07 -5.50 -1.30
N THR A 56 -10.52 -4.29 -1.28
CA THR A 56 -9.53 -3.83 -2.27
C THR A 56 -8.24 -4.64 -2.20
N SER A 57 -7.76 -4.96 -0.99
CA SER A 57 -6.60 -5.83 -0.79
C SER A 57 -6.85 -7.24 -1.32
N LEU A 58 -8.07 -7.77 -1.18
CA LEU A 58 -8.44 -9.07 -1.74
C LEU A 58 -8.52 -9.01 -3.28
N ALA A 59 -9.12 -7.95 -3.84
CA ALA A 59 -9.23 -7.74 -5.27
C ALA A 59 -7.84 -7.66 -5.93
N THR A 60 -6.94 -6.86 -5.36
CA THR A 60 -5.55 -6.72 -5.83
C THR A 60 -4.72 -7.99 -5.65
N ALA A 61 -4.98 -8.78 -4.60
CA ALA A 61 -4.35 -10.10 -4.43
C ALA A 61 -4.81 -11.15 -5.45
N SER A 62 -6.03 -11.01 -5.97
CA SER A 62 -6.59 -11.90 -7.00
C SER A 62 -6.05 -11.62 -8.41
N THR A 63 -5.60 -10.40 -8.68
CA THR A 63 -4.99 -9.98 -9.95
C THR A 63 -3.54 -10.46 -10.11
N GLY A 64 -3.14 -11.51 -9.37
CA GLY A 64 -1.84 -12.18 -9.45
C GLY A 64 -1.60 -12.94 -10.77
N LYS A 65 -1.76 -12.27 -11.91
CA LYS A 65 -1.10 -12.66 -13.16
C LYS A 65 0.38 -12.26 -13.01
N PRO A 66 1.36 -13.12 -13.29
CA PRO A 66 2.76 -12.71 -13.39
C PRO A 66 2.87 -11.77 -14.60
N GLY A 67 2.81 -10.47 -14.33
CA GLY A 67 2.96 -9.41 -15.30
C GLY A 67 3.78 -8.29 -14.66
N PRO A 68 4.68 -7.63 -15.40
CA PRO A 68 5.70 -6.76 -14.82
C PRO A 68 5.03 -5.54 -14.19
N GLY A 69 4.98 -5.50 -12.87
CA GLY A 69 4.27 -4.45 -12.16
C GLY A 69 4.51 -4.49 -10.66
N ILE A 70 5.11 -3.41 -10.15
CA ILE A 70 5.29 -2.95 -8.77
C ILE A 70 6.11 -3.80 -7.78
N THR A 71 6.52 -5.02 -8.12
CA THR A 71 7.56 -5.77 -7.35
C THR A 71 8.77 -6.14 -8.19
N GLU A 72 9.04 -5.41 -9.28
CA GLU A 72 10.37 -5.44 -9.90
C GLU A 72 11.38 -5.12 -8.79
N THR A 73 12.20 -6.13 -8.45
CA THR A 73 13.50 -5.82 -7.88
C THR A 73 14.19 -4.99 -8.95
N ALA A 74 14.68 -3.80 -8.62
CA ALA A 74 15.69 -3.13 -9.41
C ALA A 74 16.97 -3.99 -9.38
N ALA A 75 16.92 -5.17 -9.99
CA ALA A 75 18.04 -6.05 -10.18
C ALA A 75 18.61 -5.71 -11.55
N ALA A 76 19.76 -5.06 -11.49
CA ALA A 76 20.74 -4.97 -12.58
C ALA A 76 20.45 -4.01 -13.74
N SER A 77 20.31 -2.70 -13.47
CA SER A 77 20.72 -1.67 -14.45
C SER A 77 22.17 -1.19 -14.25
N GLY A 78 22.97 -1.92 -13.46
CA GLY A 78 24.33 -1.53 -13.07
C GLY A 78 25.47 -2.41 -13.58
N ALA A 79 25.18 -3.54 -14.22
CA ALA A 79 26.21 -4.47 -14.70
C ALA A 79 26.53 -4.34 -16.20
N GLU A 80 25.60 -3.81 -17.01
CA GLU A 80 25.79 -3.62 -18.47
C GLU A 80 26.55 -2.32 -18.83
N GLY A 81 26.77 -1.41 -17.88
CA GLY A 81 27.49 -0.14 -18.11
C GLY A 81 29.02 -0.24 -17.99
N LEU A 82 29.56 -1.39 -17.58
CA LEU A 82 31.00 -1.56 -17.34
C LEU A 82 31.74 -2.26 -18.48
N ASP A 83 31.02 -2.80 -19.47
CA ASP A 83 31.61 -3.52 -20.62
C ASP A 83 31.76 -2.64 -21.88
N GLN A 84 31.22 -1.42 -21.90
CA GLN A 84 31.33 -0.51 -23.05
C GLN A 84 32.53 0.45 -23.00
N ARG A 85 33.40 0.34 -21.99
CA ARG A 85 34.64 1.13 -21.94
C ARG A 85 35.81 0.32 -22.50
N THR A 86 35.67 -0.21 -23.71
CA THR A 86 36.82 -0.64 -24.51
C THR A 86 37.64 0.61 -24.82
N PRO A 87 38.87 0.77 -24.29
CA PRO A 87 39.74 1.86 -24.71
C PRO A 87 40.10 1.60 -26.16
N ASP A 88 39.76 2.54 -27.02
CA ASP A 88 40.14 2.57 -28.43
C ASP A 88 41.68 2.56 -28.52
N LEU A 89 42.26 1.37 -28.71
CA LEU A 89 43.71 1.23 -28.88
C LEU A 89 44.05 1.62 -30.32
N PRO A 90 44.99 2.57 -30.52
CA PRO A 90 45.38 3.02 -31.85
C PRO A 90 45.90 1.83 -32.67
N GLN A 91 45.28 1.59 -33.83
CA GLN A 91 45.72 0.60 -34.80
C GLN A 91 46.90 1.16 -35.63
N PRO A 92 47.85 0.32 -36.09
CA PRO A 92 49.14 0.73 -36.66
C PRO A 92 49.06 1.52 -37.97
#